data_AF-A0A176EBC8-F1
#
_entry.id   AF-A0A176EBC8-F1
#
_cell.length_a   1.000
_cell.length_b   1.000
_cell.length_c   1.000
_cell.angle_alpha   90.00
_cell.angle_beta   90.00
_cell.angle_gamma   90.00
#
_symmetry.space_group_name_H-M   'P 1'
#
loop_
_entity.id
_entity.type
_entity.pdbx_description
1 polymer ?
#
loop_
_entity_poly.entity_id
_entity_poly.type
_entity_poly.pdbx_seq_one_letter_code
_entity_poly.pdbx_strand_id
1 'polypeptide(L)' 'ECIDCGVCEPECPAEAILPDTEDNLEKWLELNTKFSAEWPNITQSKEPPADADEHKGEEGKFEKFFSPEPGEGD' A
#
# COMPACT_ATOMS: atom_id res chain seq x y z
N GLU A 1 -2.77 1.87 -13.04
CA GLU A 1 -1.54 1.19 -13.50
C GLU A 1 -0.34 2.10 -13.25
N CYS A 2 0.81 1.53 -12.88
CA CYS A 2 2.04 2.27 -12.58
C CYS A 2 2.81 2.61 -13.89
N ILE A 3 3.51 3.73 -13.91
CA ILE A 3 4.39 4.17 -15.01
C ILE A 3 5.77 4.66 -14.51
N ASP A 4 6.12 4.31 -13.27
CA ASP A 4 7.40 4.62 -12.64
C ASP A 4 7.75 6.12 -12.62
N CYS A 5 6.75 6.97 -12.33
CA CYS A 5 6.93 8.42 -12.29
C CYS A 5 7.51 8.95 -10.96
N GLY A 6 7.54 8.13 -9.90
CA GLY A 6 8.10 8.48 -8.59
C GLY A 6 7.33 9.52 -7.77
N VAL A 7 6.16 10.00 -8.24
CA VAL A 7 5.41 11.08 -7.56
C VAL A 7 4.77 10.62 -6.25
N CYS A 8 4.38 9.35 -6.14
CA CYS A 8 3.71 8.83 -4.95
C CYS A 8 4.66 8.57 -3.77
N GLU A 9 5.94 8.34 -4.02
CA GLU A 9 6.96 8.04 -3.00
C GLU A 9 7.06 9.14 -1.92
N PRO A 10 7.34 10.43 -2.26
CA PRO A 10 7.46 11.49 -1.26
C PRO A 10 6.12 11.89 -0.62
N GLU A 11 5.00 11.55 -1.25
CA GLU A 11 3.67 11.90 -0.76
C GLU A 11 3.18 10.93 0.32
N CYS A 12 3.78 9.75 0.44
CA CYS A 12 3.39 8.76 1.43
C CYS A 12 3.90 9.13 2.83
N PRO A 13 3.03 9.50 3.80
CA PRO A 13 3.50 9.89 5.13
C PRO A 13 4.12 8.72 5.91
N ALA A 14 3.82 7.48 5.52
CA ALA A 14 4.37 6.27 6.13
C ALA A 14 5.68 5.80 5.46
N GLU A 15 6.16 6.48 4.42
CA GLU A 15 7.37 6.10 3.66
C GLU A 15 7.33 4.64 3.18
N ALA A 16 6.14 4.16 2.80
CA ALA A 16 5.86 2.75 2.51
C ALA A 16 5.81 2.41 1.01
N ILE A 17 6.01 3.40 0.13
CA ILE A 17 6.06 3.22 -1.31
C ILE A 17 7.53 3.23 -1.71
N LEU A 18 7.97 2.13 -2.33
CA LEU A 18 9.36 1.90 -2.74
C LEU A 18 9.39 1.47 -4.20
N PRO A 19 10.46 1.79 -4.95
CA PRO A 19 10.65 1.31 -6.31
C PRO A 19 10.84 -0.21 -6.32
N ASP A 20 10.34 -0.88 -7.36
CA ASP A 20 10.41 -2.34 -7.52
C ASP A 20 11.84 -2.89 -7.72
N THR A 21 12.81 -1.99 -7.92
CA THR A 21 14.24 -2.31 -8.00
C THR A 21 14.91 -2.51 -6.65
N GLU A 22 14.24 -2.19 -5.53
CA GLU A 22 14.80 -2.40 -4.20
C GLU A 22 14.77 -3.88 -3.77
N ASP A 23 15.78 -4.28 -3.01
CA ASP A 23 15.93 -5.64 -2.52
C ASP A 23 14.89 -5.99 -1.44
N ASN A 24 14.52 -7.28 -1.32
CA ASN A 24 13.63 -7.82 -0.29
C ASN A 24 12.15 -7.40 -0.41
N LEU A 25 11.69 -7.04 -1.61
CA LEU A 25 10.30 -6.66 -1.89
C LEU A 25 9.48 -7.76 -2.57
N GLU A 26 10.02 -8.97 -2.78
CA GLU A 26 9.41 -10.02 -3.60
C GLU A 26 7.98 -10.35 -3.14
N LYS A 27 7.77 -10.48 -1.82
CA LYS A 27 6.44 -10.71 -1.23
C LYS A 27 5.46 -9.59 -1.56
N TRP A 28 5.90 -8.34 -1.50
CA TRP A 28 5.05 -7.17 -1.75
C TRP A 28 4.74 -6.99 -3.23
N LEU A 29 5.70 -7.29 -4.11
CA LEU A 29 5.49 -7.28 -5.56
C LEU A 29 4.44 -8.30 -6.00
N GLU A 30 4.52 -9.53 -5.48
CA GLU A 30 3.51 -10.57 -5.73
C GLU A 30 2.12 -10.14 -5.23
N LEU A 31 2.07 -9.56 -4.02
CA LEU A 31 0.83 -9.09 -3.40
C LEU A 31 0.19 -7.96 -4.21
N ASN A 32 0.98 -6.93 -4.55
CA ASN A 32 0.51 -5.79 -5.33
C ASN A 32 0.03 -6.22 -6.72
N THR A 33 0.76 -7.13 -7.38
CA THR A 33 0.36 -7.67 -8.70
C THR A 33 -0.99 -8.37 -8.62
N LYS A 34 -1.23 -9.19 -7.59
CA LYS A 34 -2.50 -9.89 -7.40
C LYS A 34 -3.64 -8.93 -7.09
N PHE A 35 -3.52 -8.14 -6.02
CA PHE A 35 -4.66 -7.38 -5.52
C PHE A 35 -4.96 -6.13 -6.33
N SER A 36 -4.02 -5.59 -7.12
CA SER A 36 -4.33 -4.54 -8.10
C SER A 36 -5.31 -4.98 -9.19
N ALA A 37 -5.43 -6.29 -9.45
CA ALA A 37 -6.39 -6.85 -10.39
C ALA A 37 -7.72 -7.26 -9.72
N GLU A 38 -7.74 -7.50 -8.40
CA GLU A 38 -8.90 -8.00 -7.66
C GLU A 38 -9.67 -6.90 -6.90
N TRP A 39 -8.96 -5.93 -6.33
CA TRP A 39 -9.56 -4.86 -5.53
C TRP A 39 -10.10 -3.71 -6.40
N PRO A 40 -11.13 -2.98 -5.91
CA PRO A 40 -11.65 -1.83 -6.63
C PRO A 40 -10.62 -0.70 -6.65
N ASN A 41 -10.69 0.14 -7.69
CA ASN A 41 -9.82 1.31 -7.79
C ASN A 41 -10.15 2.35 -6.69
N ILE A 42 -9.11 3.08 -6.27
CA ILE A 42 -9.23 4.31 -5.49
C ILE A 42 -8.50 5.41 -6.25
N THR A 43 -9.23 6.46 -6.63
CA THR A 43 -8.78 7.58 -7.46
C THR A 43 -8.91 8.92 -6.74
N GLN A 44 -9.57 8.96 -5.59
CA GLN A 44 -9.73 10.13 -4.74
C GLN A 44 -9.20 9.87 -3.32
N SER A 45 -8.61 10.89 -2.73
CA SER A 45 -8.15 10.83 -1.34
C SER A 45 -9.34 10.72 -0.38
N LYS A 46 -9.19 9.90 0.66
CA LYS A 46 -10.13 9.73 1.77
C LYS A 46 -9.41 10.01 3.09
N GLU A 47 -10.18 10.19 4.16
CA GLU A 47 -9.61 10.35 5.49
C GLU A 47 -8.81 9.10 5.89
N PRO A 48 -7.56 9.25 6.38
CA PRO A 48 -6.81 8.14 6.93
C PRO A 48 -7.54 7.49 8.12
N PRO A 49 -7.28 6.21 8.43
CA PRO A 49 -7.75 5.58 9.67
C PRO A 49 -7.38 6.41 10.91
N ALA A 50 -8.26 6.43 11.91
CA ALA A 50 -8.05 7.22 13.13
C ALA A 50 -6.81 6.79 13.94
N ASP A 51 -6.36 5.56 13.75
CA ASP A 51 -5.20 4.90 14.37
C ASP A 51 -3.95 4.90 13.45
N ALA A 52 -3.98 5.61 12.32
CA ALA A 52 -2.89 5.59 11.33
C ALA A 52 -1.52 5.96 11.91
N ASP A 53 -1.47 6.98 12.78
CA ASP A 53 -0.22 7.44 13.41
C ASP A 53 0.32 6.41 14.43
N GLU A 54 -0.56 5.66 15.10
CA GLU A 54 -0.16 4.61 16.06
C GLU A 54 0.49 3.42 15.34
N HIS A 55 0.01 3.11 14.13
CA HIS A 55 0.53 2.02 13.29
C HIS A 55 1.69 2.44 12.38
N LYS A 56 2.13 3.70 12.43
CA LYS A 56 3.28 4.16 11.65
C LYS A 56 4.57 3.57 12.24
N GLY A 57 5.33 2.85 11.41
CA GLY A 57 6.57 2.18 11.84
C GLY A 57 6.38 0.91 12.67
N GLU A 58 5.15 0.46 12.92
CA GLU A 58 4.91 -0.81 13.61
C GLU A 58 5.38 -2.01 12.75
N GLU A 59 6.10 -2.93 13.38
CA GLU A 59 6.58 -4.16 12.74
C GLU A 59 5.49 -5.26 12.70
N GLY A 60 5.56 -6.12 11.68
CA GLY A 60 4.69 -7.29 11.54
C GLY A 60 3.23 -6.94 11.24
N LYS A 61 2.96 -5.78 10.65
CA LYS A 61 1.59 -5.33 10.32
C LYS A 61 0.88 -6.26 9.35
N PHE A 62 1.61 -6.88 8.42
CA PHE A 62 1.03 -7.84 7.50
C PHE A 62 0.38 -9.00 8.27
N GLU A 63 1.12 -9.62 9.18
CA GLU A 63 0.63 -10.77 9.95
C GLU A 63 -0.49 -10.40 10.93
N LYS A 64 -0.49 -9.16 11.42
CA LYS A 64 -1.49 -8.66 12.38
C LYS A 64 -2.81 -8.23 11.73
N PHE A 65 -2.75 -7.60 10.56
CA PHE A 65 -3.87 -6.81 10.03
C PHE A 65 -4.26 -7.14 8.59
N PHE A 66 -3.47 -7.93 7.86
CA PHE A 66 -3.80 -8.20 6.46
C PHE A 66 -5.13 -8.98 6.33
N SER A 67 -5.99 -8.47 5.45
CA SER A 67 -7.23 -9.11 5.01
C SER A 67 -7.24 -9.13 3.48
N PRO A 68 -7.63 -10.24 2.83
CA PRO A 68 -7.79 -10.30 1.38
C PRO A 68 -9.08 -9.61 0.89
N GLU A 69 -10.02 -9.29 1.78
CA GLU A 69 -11.27 -8.61 1.43
C GLU A 69 -11.01 -7.17 0.97
N PRO A 70 -11.67 -6.70 -0.10
CA PRO A 70 -11.46 -5.36 -0.64
C PRO A 70 -12.00 -4.26 0.28
N GLY A 71 -11.41 -3.06 0.17
CA GLY A 71 -12.00 -1.82 0.69
C GLY A 71 -13.12 -1.27 -0.21
N GLU A 72 -13.66 -0.10 0.13
CA GLU A 72 -14.86 0.46 -0.52
C GLU A 72 -14.64 1.07 -1.91
N GLY A 73 -13.40 1.23 -2.38
CA GLY A 73 -13.09 1.81 -3.71
C GLY A 73 -13.66 3.22 -3.94
N ASP A 74 -13.64 3.70 -5.19
CA ASP A 74 -14.45 4.84 -5.68
C ASP A 74 -14.83 4.73 -7.17
#